data_AF-A0A2T6BYK7-F1
#
_entry.id   AF-A0A2T6BYK7-F1
#
_cell.length_a   1.000
_cell.length_b   1.000
_cell.length_c   1.000
_cell.angle_alpha   90.00
_cell.angle_beta   90.00
_cell.angle_gamma   90.00
#
_symmetry.space_group_name_H-M   'P 1'
#
loop_
_entity.id
_entity.type
_entity.pdbx_description
1 polymer ?
#
loop_
_entity_poly.entity_id
_entity_poly.type
_entity_poly.pdbx_seq_one_letter_code
_entity_poly.pdbx_strand_id
1 'polypeptide(L)'
;MLLLIGFFTRCDANKQQNPQKLTNTGIASNTETDNASAELTQQGPIVGAQKIDEWLPKLQNKRVGIVANQTSVVFKPDSTYTHLVDSLVALNVDVKTVFSPEHGFRGQADAGEIVKDGKDIKTGLPIISLYGKNKKPFPNQLENVDIVIFDVQDVGVRFYTYISTLHYVMEACAEANIPVIVLDRPNPNGHYIDGPILEKEFKSFIGMHPIPIVHGMTIGEYAQMINGEQWLANKAQCDLTVISVDNYTHQTEYSLPIKPSPNLPNDKAINLYPSLCLFEGTPISVGRGTNRQFQVIGTPEYFLKRHLYSFTPKPNLGAKNPKHNGKECNGYNLTKEPRLSELKLKWLLEFYKTHQQYAPKTPFFNKNKFFSKLAGTDKLQQQIESGMSEADIKATWKAGLEDFKKTRKKYLIYK
;
A
#
# COMPACT_ATOMS: atom_id res chain seq x y z
N MET A 1 -4.97 -67.65 -7.12
CA MET A 1 -5.09 -68.49 -5.91
C MET A 1 -5.63 -67.59 -4.81
N LEU A 2 -6.96 -67.55 -4.67
CA LEU A 2 -7.72 -68.07 -3.52
C LEU A 2 -7.54 -67.19 -2.26
N LEU A 3 -8.54 -66.37 -1.87
CA LEU A 3 -9.75 -66.71 -1.07
C LEU A 3 -9.37 -66.94 0.42
N LEU A 4 -10.11 -66.62 1.49
CA LEU A 4 -11.54 -66.37 1.87
C LEU A 4 -11.45 -65.64 3.25
N ILE A 5 -12.30 -64.65 3.63
CA ILE A 5 -13.64 -64.75 4.30
C ILE A 5 -13.55 -65.45 5.69
N GLY A 6 -14.23 -65.06 6.79
CA GLY A 6 -15.35 -64.16 7.09
C GLY A 6 -15.53 -64.01 8.63
N PHE A 7 -16.20 -62.97 9.13
CA PHE A 7 -17.61 -62.89 9.61
C PHE A 7 -17.94 -63.53 10.98
N PHE A 8 -18.67 -62.76 11.81
CA PHE A 8 -19.82 -63.06 12.73
C PHE A 8 -19.86 -61.99 13.85
N THR A 9 -20.66 -60.91 13.78
CA THR A 9 -22.07 -60.66 14.20
C THR A 9 -22.36 -60.47 15.70
N ARG A 10 -23.03 -59.32 16.00
CA ARG A 10 -24.20 -59.03 16.90
C ARG A 10 -24.17 -59.55 18.35
N CYS A 11 -24.80 -58.98 19.37
CA CYS A 11 -25.68 -57.83 19.65
C CYS A 11 -25.75 -57.79 21.19
N ASP A 12 -26.00 -56.65 21.83
CA ASP A 12 -27.02 -56.59 22.89
C ASP A 12 -27.38 -55.16 23.30
N ALA A 13 -28.61 -55.04 23.76
CA ALA A 13 -29.42 -53.83 23.81
C ALA A 13 -29.70 -53.32 25.25
N ASN A 14 -30.26 -52.10 25.28
CA ASN A 14 -31.21 -51.53 26.25
C ASN A 14 -30.74 -50.99 27.61
N LYS A 15 -30.99 -49.67 27.79
CA LYS A 15 -31.89 -49.05 28.81
C LYS A 15 -32.00 -47.54 28.51
N GLN A 16 -33.11 -47.07 27.93
CA GLN A 16 -34.34 -46.52 28.54
C GLN A 16 -34.27 -45.09 29.15
N GLN A 17 -34.96 -44.17 28.43
CA GLN A 17 -35.95 -43.16 28.89
C GLN A 17 -35.45 -41.94 29.70
N ASN A 18 -35.92 -40.70 29.49
CA ASN A 18 -37.25 -40.19 29.11
C ASN A 18 -37.16 -38.74 28.52
N PRO A 19 -38.19 -38.23 27.80
CA PRO A 19 -38.17 -36.95 27.09
C PRO A 19 -38.95 -35.83 27.83
N GLN A 20 -38.61 -34.57 27.56
CA GLN A 20 -39.48 -33.43 27.85
C GLN A 20 -39.82 -32.64 26.59
N LYS A 21 -41.11 -32.31 26.49
CA LYS A 21 -41.82 -31.63 25.40
C LYS A 21 -41.72 -30.10 25.52
N LEU A 22 -41.59 -29.48 24.35
CA LEU A 22 -42.25 -28.26 23.85
C LEU A 22 -42.31 -27.00 24.74
N THR A 23 -41.74 -25.91 24.22
CA THR A 23 -42.54 -24.73 23.85
C THR A 23 -41.97 -24.06 22.60
N ASN A 24 -42.90 -23.69 21.72
CA ASN A 24 -42.70 -22.95 20.49
C ASN A 24 -43.25 -21.54 20.75
N THR A 25 -42.42 -20.50 20.68
CA THR A 25 -42.84 -19.11 20.55
C THR A 25 -41.78 -18.37 19.75
N GLY A 26 -42.22 -17.80 18.63
CA GLY A 26 -41.35 -17.30 17.57
C GLY A 26 -40.57 -16.03 17.88
N ILE A 27 -39.76 -15.64 16.91
CA ILE A 27 -39.71 -14.31 16.28
C ILE A 27 -38.95 -14.55 14.97
N ALA A 28 -39.63 -14.28 13.85
CA ALA A 28 -38.98 -14.11 12.56
C ALA A 28 -38.18 -12.81 12.63
N SER A 29 -36.88 -12.86 12.36
CA SER A 29 -36.04 -11.67 12.20
C SER A 29 -35.15 -11.83 10.96
N ASN A 30 -35.61 -11.18 9.88
CA ASN A 30 -34.86 -10.50 8.83
C ASN A 30 -33.59 -11.18 8.30
N THR A 31 -33.74 -11.92 7.19
CA THR A 31 -32.67 -12.38 6.30
C THR A 31 -32.38 -11.43 5.13
N GLU A 32 -32.74 -10.14 5.24
CA GLU A 32 -32.54 -9.18 4.14
C GLU A 32 -31.17 -8.48 4.17
N THR A 33 -30.41 -8.53 5.26
CA THR A 33 -29.11 -7.82 5.37
C THR A 33 -27.92 -8.60 4.81
N ASP A 34 -28.00 -9.92 4.70
CA ASP A 34 -26.86 -10.74 4.22
C ASP A 34 -26.76 -10.76 2.68
N ASN A 35 -27.89 -10.67 1.95
CA ASN A 35 -27.89 -10.71 0.48
C ASN A 35 -27.36 -9.41 -0.16
N ALA A 36 -27.54 -8.25 0.47
CA ALA A 36 -27.04 -6.97 -0.07
C ALA A 36 -25.50 -6.89 -0.07
N SER A 37 -24.83 -7.58 0.88
CA SER A 37 -23.37 -7.64 0.91
C SER A 37 -22.79 -8.62 -0.12
N ALA A 38 -23.54 -9.67 -0.48
CA ALA A 38 -23.17 -10.62 -1.51
C ALA A 38 -23.42 -10.06 -2.93
N GLU A 39 -24.48 -9.29 -3.16
CA GLU A 39 -24.75 -8.67 -4.47
C GLU A 39 -23.76 -7.55 -4.83
N LEU A 40 -23.27 -6.79 -3.83
CA LEU A 40 -22.20 -5.78 -4.03
C LEU A 40 -20.88 -6.39 -4.54
N THR A 41 -20.68 -7.70 -4.40
CA THR A 41 -19.46 -8.39 -4.88
C THR A 41 -19.51 -8.84 -6.34
N GLN A 42 -20.65 -8.71 -7.03
CA GLN A 42 -20.74 -9.09 -8.45
C GLN A 42 -20.21 -8.03 -9.41
N GLN A 43 -20.13 -6.76 -9.00
CA GLN A 43 -19.53 -5.67 -9.76
C GLN A 43 -18.25 -5.21 -9.04
N GLY A 44 -17.12 -5.15 -9.76
CA GLY A 44 -15.86 -4.71 -9.19
C GLY A 44 -15.90 -3.25 -8.69
N PRO A 45 -14.89 -2.81 -7.91
CA PRO A 45 -14.84 -1.44 -7.39
C PRO A 45 -14.92 -0.38 -8.49
N ILE A 46 -15.74 0.65 -8.28
CA ILE A 46 -15.84 1.82 -9.18
C ILE A 46 -15.05 2.96 -8.53
N VAL A 47 -13.87 3.25 -9.08
CA VAL A 47 -12.95 4.24 -8.49
C VAL A 47 -13.47 5.66 -8.65
N GLY A 48 -13.02 6.60 -7.81
CA GLY A 48 -13.50 7.99 -7.85
C GLY A 48 -13.31 8.67 -9.21
N ALA A 49 -12.27 8.29 -9.96
CA ALA A 49 -12.05 8.79 -11.32
C ALA A 49 -13.14 8.40 -12.34
N GLN A 50 -13.87 7.30 -12.11
CA GLN A 50 -15.00 6.89 -12.96
C GLN A 50 -16.29 7.65 -12.67
N LYS A 51 -16.38 8.33 -11.53
CA LYS A 51 -17.58 9.04 -11.08
C LYS A 51 -17.62 10.47 -11.62
N ILE A 52 -17.55 10.59 -12.95
CA ILE A 52 -17.38 11.88 -13.67
C ILE A 52 -18.42 12.92 -13.22
N ASP A 53 -19.68 12.50 -13.07
CA ASP A 53 -20.79 13.38 -12.70
C ASP A 53 -20.64 14.00 -11.29
N GLU A 54 -19.83 13.39 -10.41
CA GLU A 54 -19.62 13.92 -9.05
C GLU A 54 -18.54 15.01 -9.00
N TRP A 55 -17.50 14.91 -9.84
CA TRP A 55 -16.36 15.84 -9.82
C TRP A 55 -16.38 16.86 -10.95
N LEU A 56 -16.88 16.54 -12.15
CA LEU A 56 -16.83 17.45 -13.30
C LEU A 56 -17.57 18.78 -13.05
N PRO A 57 -18.76 18.82 -12.44
CA PRO A 57 -19.44 20.09 -12.13
C PRO A 57 -18.61 20.99 -11.22
N LYS A 58 -17.78 20.42 -10.33
CA LYS A 58 -16.92 21.18 -9.40
C LYS A 58 -15.74 21.88 -10.10
N LEU A 59 -15.44 21.50 -11.34
CA LEU A 59 -14.33 22.05 -12.14
C LEU A 59 -14.78 23.14 -13.12
N GLN A 60 -16.09 23.41 -13.22
CA GLN A 60 -16.61 24.40 -14.16
C GLN A 60 -16.01 25.79 -13.88
N ASN A 61 -15.44 26.41 -14.92
CA ASN A 61 -14.78 27.71 -14.85
C ASN A 61 -13.62 27.77 -13.84
N LYS A 62 -12.99 26.63 -13.52
CA LYS A 62 -11.81 26.55 -12.65
C LYS A 62 -10.56 26.21 -13.46
N ARG A 63 -9.45 26.84 -13.09
CA ARG A 63 -8.11 26.47 -13.56
C ARG A 63 -7.61 25.29 -12.72
N VAL A 64 -7.43 24.14 -13.34
CA VAL A 64 -7.20 22.87 -12.63
C VAL A 64 -5.72 22.50 -12.59
N GLY A 65 -5.19 22.28 -11.39
CA GLY A 65 -3.96 21.53 -11.18
C GLY A 65 -4.30 20.06 -10.94
N ILE A 66 -3.45 19.13 -11.38
CA ILE A 66 -3.70 17.70 -11.17
C ILE A 66 -2.43 16.96 -10.76
N VAL A 67 -2.49 16.25 -9.63
CA VAL A 67 -1.47 15.29 -9.22
C VAL A 67 -1.83 13.94 -9.82
N ALA A 68 -1.01 13.47 -10.76
CA ALA A 68 -1.27 12.25 -11.52
C ALA A 68 0.02 11.51 -11.91
N ASN A 69 -0.10 10.21 -12.12
CA ASN A 69 0.91 9.32 -12.69
C ASN A 69 0.24 8.32 -13.66
N GLN A 70 0.97 7.27 -14.07
CA GLN A 70 0.45 6.29 -15.03
C GLN A 70 -0.79 5.52 -14.57
N THR A 71 -1.07 5.52 -13.27
CA THR A 71 -2.23 4.85 -12.67
C THR A 71 -3.48 5.71 -12.65
N SER A 72 -3.35 7.01 -12.96
CA SER A 72 -4.42 7.99 -12.95
C SER A 72 -5.30 7.84 -14.19
N VAL A 73 -6.13 6.80 -14.19
CA VAL A 73 -6.95 6.42 -15.34
C VAL A 73 -8.42 6.29 -14.98
N VAL A 74 -9.26 6.56 -15.97
CA VAL A 74 -10.70 6.29 -15.99
C VAL A 74 -10.91 4.98 -16.72
N PHE A 75 -11.42 3.97 -16.02
CA PHE A 75 -11.73 2.66 -16.61
C PHE A 75 -13.04 2.71 -17.40
N LYS A 76 -13.06 2.00 -18.53
CA LYS A 76 -14.22 1.84 -19.40
C LYS A 76 -14.86 0.46 -19.20
N PRO A 77 -16.14 0.28 -19.60
CA PRO A 77 -16.82 -1.01 -19.48
C PRO A 77 -16.14 -2.19 -20.20
N ASP A 78 -15.35 -1.90 -21.24
CA ASP A 78 -14.62 -2.90 -22.04
C ASP A 78 -13.25 -3.28 -21.46
N SER A 79 -12.98 -2.96 -20.19
CA SER A 79 -11.69 -3.18 -19.51
C SER A 79 -10.51 -2.41 -20.11
N THR A 80 -10.76 -1.46 -21.02
CA THR A 80 -9.76 -0.47 -21.41
C THR A 80 -9.81 0.75 -20.49
N TYR A 81 -8.87 1.67 -20.67
CA TYR A 81 -8.85 2.90 -19.87
C TYR A 81 -8.40 4.10 -20.69
N THR A 82 -8.70 5.29 -20.17
CA THR A 82 -8.15 6.55 -20.67
C THR A 82 -7.55 7.30 -19.50
N HIS A 83 -6.37 7.88 -19.71
CA HIS A 83 -5.69 8.61 -18.66
C HIS A 83 -6.54 9.84 -18.26
N LEU A 84 -6.67 10.11 -16.97
CA LEU A 84 -7.55 11.15 -16.43
C LEU A 84 -7.27 12.53 -17.03
N VAL A 85 -5.99 12.91 -17.15
CA VAL A 85 -5.59 14.15 -17.85
C VAL A 85 -6.11 14.23 -19.29
N ASP A 86 -6.10 13.12 -20.03
CA ASP A 86 -6.62 13.10 -21.40
C ASP A 86 -8.14 13.29 -21.40
N SER A 87 -8.85 12.68 -20.43
CA SER A 87 -10.28 12.86 -20.24
C SER A 87 -10.63 14.30 -19.87
N LEU A 88 -9.88 14.94 -18.96
CA LEU A 88 -10.10 16.34 -18.57
C LEU A 88 -9.95 17.29 -19.76
N VAL A 89 -8.90 17.12 -20.57
CA VAL A 89 -8.70 17.90 -21.80
C VAL A 89 -9.83 17.67 -22.80
N ALA A 90 -10.24 16.42 -23.02
CA ALA A 90 -11.35 16.09 -23.92
C ALA A 90 -12.70 16.66 -23.46
N LEU A 91 -12.88 16.83 -22.15
CA LEU A 91 -14.06 17.45 -21.52
C LEU A 91 -13.96 19.00 -21.47
N ASN A 92 -12.96 19.60 -22.12
CA ASN A 92 -12.71 21.04 -22.12
C ASN A 92 -12.49 21.64 -20.73
N VAL A 93 -11.93 20.88 -19.79
CA VAL A 93 -11.47 21.39 -18.50
C VAL A 93 -10.18 22.18 -18.69
N ASP A 94 -10.09 23.36 -18.08
CA ASP A 94 -8.91 24.23 -18.15
C ASP A 94 -7.77 23.73 -17.25
N VAL A 95 -7.13 22.64 -17.65
CA VAL A 95 -5.97 22.08 -16.95
C VAL A 95 -4.76 22.97 -17.17
N LYS A 96 -4.16 23.47 -16.09
CA LYS A 96 -2.97 24.35 -16.15
C LYS A 96 -1.65 23.63 -15.99
N THR A 97 -1.61 22.67 -15.06
CA THR A 97 -0.37 21.98 -14.68
C THR A 97 -0.66 20.57 -14.22
N VAL A 98 0.22 19.65 -14.61
CA VAL A 98 0.30 18.30 -14.06
C VAL A 98 1.45 18.23 -13.06
N PHE A 99 1.16 17.82 -11.83
CA PHE A 99 2.14 17.50 -10.81
C PHE A 99 2.40 15.99 -10.81
N SER A 100 3.61 15.57 -11.15
CA SER A 100 3.97 14.15 -11.18
C SER A 100 4.67 13.75 -9.88
N PRO A 101 4.17 12.74 -9.14
CA PRO A 101 4.91 12.16 -8.01
C PRO A 101 6.11 11.32 -8.50
N GLU A 102 6.69 10.54 -7.60
CA GLU A 102 7.74 9.57 -7.91
C GLU A 102 7.31 8.58 -9.03
N HIS A 103 8.28 8.15 -9.86
CA HIS A 103 8.12 7.27 -11.04
C HIS A 103 7.50 7.91 -12.31
N GLY A 104 7.18 9.20 -12.26
CA GLY A 104 6.84 9.99 -13.44
C GLY A 104 5.37 9.89 -13.87
N PHE A 105 5.00 10.73 -14.84
CA PHE A 105 3.61 10.94 -15.24
C PHE A 105 3.02 9.82 -16.11
N ARG A 106 3.75 9.36 -17.13
CA ARG A 106 3.32 8.30 -18.06
C ARG A 106 4.03 6.96 -17.82
N GLY A 107 4.65 6.76 -16.65
CA GLY A 107 5.21 5.47 -16.21
C GLY A 107 6.53 5.05 -16.86
N GLN A 108 7.28 6.00 -17.43
CA GLN A 108 8.56 5.74 -18.09
C GLN A 108 9.80 6.08 -17.23
N ALA A 109 9.63 6.55 -15.99
CA ALA A 109 10.75 6.96 -15.13
C ALA A 109 11.04 5.95 -14.00
N ASP A 110 12.31 5.80 -13.65
CA ASP A 110 12.79 4.85 -12.64
C ASP A 110 12.48 5.27 -11.19
N ALA A 111 12.65 4.34 -10.24
CA ALA A 111 12.60 4.62 -8.81
C ALA A 111 13.80 5.45 -8.33
N GLY A 112 13.55 6.54 -7.60
CA GLY A 112 14.60 7.44 -7.12
C GLY A 112 15.21 8.38 -8.15
N GLU A 113 14.79 8.35 -9.42
CA GLU A 113 15.28 9.30 -10.42
C GLU A 113 14.56 10.65 -10.35
N ILE A 114 15.31 11.70 -10.65
CA ILE A 114 14.75 13.04 -10.83
C ILE A 114 13.91 13.00 -12.11
N VAL A 115 12.59 12.86 -11.95
CA VAL A 115 11.65 13.26 -12.99
C VAL A 115 11.91 14.75 -13.20
N LYS A 116 12.36 15.14 -14.40
CA LYS A 116 12.58 16.56 -14.72
C LYS A 116 11.24 17.19 -15.11
N ASP A 117 11.11 18.47 -14.80
CA ASP A 117 10.02 19.27 -15.35
C ASP A 117 10.03 19.18 -16.88
N GLY A 118 8.85 19.20 -17.47
CA GLY A 118 8.71 18.98 -18.90
C GLY A 118 7.33 19.37 -19.42
N LYS A 119 7.00 18.85 -20.60
CA LYS A 119 5.66 18.97 -21.18
C LYS A 119 5.17 17.59 -21.57
N ASP A 120 3.88 17.33 -21.34
CA ASP A 120 3.24 16.13 -21.88
C ASP A 120 3.15 16.26 -23.40
N ILE A 121 3.76 15.33 -24.14
CA ILE A 121 3.83 15.40 -25.62
C ILE A 121 2.43 15.37 -26.23
N LYS A 122 1.49 14.65 -25.61
CA LYS A 122 0.13 14.47 -26.12
C LYS A 122 -0.75 15.70 -25.92
N THR A 123 -0.72 16.30 -24.74
CA THR A 123 -1.62 17.42 -24.38
C THR A 123 -0.95 18.80 -24.42
N GLY A 124 0.38 18.86 -24.46
CA GLY A 124 1.17 20.09 -24.38
C GLY A 124 1.24 20.69 -22.97
N LEU A 125 0.58 20.09 -21.98
CA LEU A 125 0.50 20.58 -20.61
C LEU A 125 1.87 20.54 -19.91
N PRO A 126 2.21 21.55 -19.08
CA PRO A 126 3.42 21.50 -18.28
C PRO A 126 3.32 20.39 -17.22
N ILE A 127 4.43 19.69 -17.04
CA ILE A 127 4.63 18.67 -16.01
C ILE A 127 5.66 19.19 -15.02
N ILE A 128 5.28 19.22 -13.75
CA ILE A 128 6.12 19.60 -12.62
C ILE A 128 6.37 18.36 -11.77
N SER A 129 7.64 18.05 -11.50
CA SER A 129 8.02 16.91 -10.67
C SER A 129 7.91 17.23 -9.19
N LEU A 130 7.13 16.43 -8.45
CA LEU A 130 7.02 16.49 -7.00
C LEU A 130 7.99 15.52 -6.29
N TYR A 131 9.26 15.55 -6.70
CA TYR A 131 10.31 14.68 -6.15
C TYR A 131 11.62 15.43 -5.85
N GLY A 132 12.53 14.77 -5.14
CA GLY A 132 13.83 15.34 -4.79
C GLY A 132 13.71 16.59 -3.91
N LYS A 133 14.15 17.75 -4.44
CA LYS A 133 14.06 19.04 -3.74
C LYS A 133 12.68 19.70 -3.85
N ASN A 134 11.83 19.24 -4.77
CA ASN A 134 10.53 19.85 -5.08
C ASN A 134 9.35 18.98 -4.58
N LYS A 135 9.42 18.38 -3.39
CA LYS A 135 8.38 17.44 -2.90
C LYS A 135 7.04 18.10 -2.58
N LYS A 136 7.05 19.41 -2.30
CA LYS A 136 5.89 20.25 -2.01
C LYS A 136 5.76 21.26 -3.15
N PRO A 137 4.56 21.43 -3.75
CA PRO A 137 4.36 22.49 -4.74
C PRO A 137 4.78 23.85 -4.19
N PHE A 138 5.58 24.59 -4.95
CA PHE A 138 5.95 25.96 -4.58
C PHE A 138 4.79 26.93 -4.85
N PRO A 139 4.70 28.07 -4.14
CA PRO A 139 3.64 29.06 -4.36
C PRO A 139 3.49 29.49 -5.83
N ASN A 140 4.60 29.72 -6.52
CA ASN A 140 4.59 30.11 -7.94
C ASN A 140 4.08 29.00 -8.89
N GLN A 141 4.13 27.74 -8.46
CA GLN A 141 3.57 26.61 -9.21
C GLN A 141 2.04 26.52 -9.04
N LEU A 142 1.47 27.25 -8.07
CA LEU A 142 0.04 27.27 -7.75
C LEU A 142 -0.65 28.60 -8.12
N GLU A 143 0.08 29.66 -8.49
CA GLU A 143 -0.46 31.02 -8.78
C GLU A 143 -1.66 31.04 -9.75
N ASN A 144 -1.71 30.09 -10.69
CA ASN A 144 -2.78 30.00 -11.69
C ASN A 144 -3.70 28.80 -11.52
N VAL A 145 -3.77 28.23 -10.31
CA VAL A 145 -4.59 27.06 -10.00
C VAL A 145 -5.69 27.46 -9.02
N ASP A 146 -6.94 27.15 -9.35
CA ASP A 146 -8.11 27.40 -8.49
C ASP A 146 -8.56 26.15 -7.73
N ILE A 147 -8.15 24.96 -8.19
CA ILE A 147 -8.48 23.67 -7.58
C ILE A 147 -7.45 22.62 -7.98
N VAL A 148 -7.11 21.71 -7.06
CA VAL A 148 -6.20 20.59 -7.33
C VAL A 148 -6.94 19.26 -7.25
N ILE A 149 -6.82 18.44 -8.28
CA ILE A 149 -7.23 17.03 -8.26
C ILE A 149 -6.05 16.17 -7.83
N PHE A 150 -6.27 15.23 -6.93
CA PHE A 150 -5.30 14.19 -6.57
C PHE A 150 -5.87 12.83 -6.96
N ASP A 151 -5.24 12.17 -7.93
CA ASP A 151 -5.64 10.83 -8.39
C ASP A 151 -4.41 9.96 -8.59
N VAL A 152 -4.07 9.11 -7.61
CA VAL A 152 -2.91 8.21 -7.71
C VAL A 152 -3.21 6.90 -6.96
N GLN A 153 -2.90 5.76 -7.58
CA GLN A 153 -3.02 4.46 -6.93
C GLN A 153 -1.89 4.22 -5.92
N ASP A 154 -2.25 4.15 -4.63
CA ASP A 154 -1.36 3.74 -3.54
C ASP A 154 -1.37 2.22 -3.32
N VAL A 155 -0.57 1.72 -2.36
CA VAL A 155 -0.46 0.28 -2.02
C VAL A 155 -0.67 -0.03 -0.54
N GLY A 156 -1.04 0.96 0.28
CA GLY A 156 -1.42 0.77 1.69
C GLY A 156 -0.27 0.66 2.67
N VAL A 157 0.89 1.23 2.33
CA VAL A 157 2.12 1.06 3.12
C VAL A 157 2.79 2.40 3.36
N ARG A 158 3.11 2.70 4.62
CA ARG A 158 3.60 4.01 5.07
C ARG A 158 4.82 4.54 4.31
N PHE A 159 5.73 3.65 3.92
CA PHE A 159 6.94 4.00 3.18
C PHE A 159 6.76 3.99 1.66
N TYR A 160 5.54 3.81 1.16
CA TYR A 160 5.18 4.15 -0.21
C TYR A 160 4.77 5.62 -0.27
N THR A 161 5.49 6.42 -1.05
CA THR A 161 5.62 7.88 -0.82
C THR A 161 4.45 8.71 -1.34
N TYR A 162 3.43 8.11 -1.97
CA TYR A 162 2.30 8.88 -2.52
C TYR A 162 1.43 9.53 -1.45
N ILE A 163 1.27 8.89 -0.27
CA ILE A 163 0.63 9.53 0.88
C ILE A 163 1.45 10.71 1.45
N SER A 164 2.77 10.70 1.28
CA SER A 164 3.64 11.83 1.64
C SER A 164 3.54 12.96 0.60
N THR A 165 3.40 12.63 -0.68
CA THR A 165 3.07 13.63 -1.71
C THR A 165 1.70 14.26 -1.43
N LEU A 166 0.69 13.45 -1.09
CA LEU A 166 -0.64 13.93 -0.70
C LEU A 166 -0.54 14.94 0.46
N HIS A 167 0.20 14.62 1.52
CA HIS A 167 0.44 15.55 2.63
C HIS A 167 0.96 16.91 2.15
N TYR A 168 2.02 16.92 1.35
CA TYR A 168 2.61 18.17 0.91
C TYR A 168 1.72 18.96 -0.06
N VAL A 169 0.97 18.27 -0.91
CA VAL A 169 -0.02 18.91 -1.79
C VAL A 169 -1.13 19.55 -0.95
N MET A 170 -1.69 18.81 0.01
CA MET A 170 -2.70 19.35 0.93
C MET A 170 -2.17 20.54 1.73
N GLU A 171 -0.92 20.48 2.21
CA GLU A 171 -0.29 21.57 2.95
C GLU A 171 -0.13 22.82 2.08
N ALA A 172 0.42 22.68 0.87
CA ALA A 172 0.59 23.80 -0.06
C ALA A 172 -0.75 24.41 -0.49
N CYS A 173 -1.77 23.56 -0.71
CA CYS A 173 -3.10 24.01 -1.08
C CYS A 173 -3.81 24.71 0.09
N ALA A 174 -3.67 24.21 1.32
CA ALA A 174 -4.18 24.88 2.51
C ALA A 174 -3.53 26.26 2.71
N GLU A 175 -2.22 26.39 2.51
CA GLU A 175 -1.50 27.67 2.58
C GLU A 175 -1.95 28.67 1.50
N ALA A 176 -2.33 28.17 0.32
CA ALA A 176 -2.78 28.97 -0.82
C ALA A 176 -4.31 29.19 -0.87
N ASN A 177 -5.07 28.64 0.08
CA ASN A 177 -6.55 28.59 0.04
C ASN A 177 -7.11 27.96 -1.25
N ILE A 178 -6.45 26.92 -1.75
CA ILE A 178 -6.87 26.16 -2.92
C ILE A 178 -7.55 24.86 -2.46
N PRO A 179 -8.79 24.57 -2.90
CA PRO A 179 -9.43 23.29 -2.59
C PRO A 179 -8.75 22.11 -3.28
N VAL A 180 -8.82 20.94 -2.65
CA VAL A 180 -8.32 19.66 -3.16
C VAL A 180 -9.46 18.66 -3.31
N ILE A 181 -9.56 18.02 -4.48
CA ILE A 181 -10.43 16.87 -4.72
C ILE A 181 -9.56 15.61 -4.79
N VAL A 182 -9.74 14.68 -3.86
CA VAL A 182 -9.12 13.35 -3.94
C VAL A 182 -10.09 12.41 -4.64
N LEU A 183 -9.67 11.85 -5.77
CA LEU A 183 -10.38 10.78 -6.45
C LEU A 183 -9.88 9.46 -5.86
N ASP A 184 -10.69 8.89 -4.96
CA ASP A 184 -10.23 7.79 -4.13
C ASP A 184 -10.07 6.48 -4.93
N ARG A 185 -9.19 5.61 -4.43
CA ARG A 185 -8.88 4.31 -5.03
C ARG A 185 -8.76 3.23 -3.95
N PRO A 186 -9.14 1.97 -4.25
CA PRO A 186 -8.97 0.85 -3.33
C PRO A 186 -7.54 0.71 -2.81
N ASN A 187 -7.41 0.32 -1.55
CA ASN A 187 -6.13 -0.06 -0.97
C ASN A 187 -5.93 -1.58 -1.10
N PRO A 188 -4.93 -2.08 -1.86
CA PRO A 188 -4.70 -3.53 -2.03
C PRO A 188 -4.26 -4.25 -0.74
N ASN A 189 -3.81 -3.51 0.27
CA ASN A 189 -3.50 -3.97 1.63
C ASN A 189 -4.49 -3.36 2.66
N GLY A 190 -5.71 -3.01 2.25
CA GLY A 190 -6.75 -2.40 3.10
C GLY A 190 -7.28 -3.31 4.21
N HIS A 191 -7.16 -4.63 4.01
CA HIS A 191 -7.76 -5.69 4.83
C HIS A 191 -7.15 -5.89 6.22
N TYR A 192 -6.04 -5.20 6.53
CA TYR A 192 -5.40 -5.31 7.83
C TYR A 192 -4.61 -4.05 8.20
N ILE A 193 -4.23 -3.97 9.47
CA ILE A 193 -3.24 -3.02 9.97
C ILE A 193 -2.17 -3.78 10.73
N ASP A 194 -0.91 -3.38 10.58
CA ASP A 194 0.18 -3.99 11.34
C ASP A 194 1.47 -3.14 11.28
N GLY A 195 2.36 -3.40 12.24
CA GLY A 195 3.66 -2.78 12.38
C GLY A 195 3.72 -1.63 13.39
N PRO A 196 4.94 -1.23 13.78
CA PRO A 196 5.16 -0.17 14.75
C PRO A 196 4.64 1.18 14.25
N ILE A 197 4.07 1.94 15.17
CA ILE A 197 3.66 3.34 14.94
C ILE A 197 4.90 4.19 14.73
N LEU A 198 4.85 5.07 13.72
CA LEU A 198 5.95 5.99 13.46
C LEU A 198 6.13 6.98 14.63
N GLU A 199 7.33 7.03 15.18
CA GLU A 199 7.77 8.00 16.17
C GLU A 199 8.29 9.26 15.47
N LYS A 200 8.11 10.42 16.13
CA LYS A 200 8.32 11.75 15.53
C LYS A 200 9.76 11.94 15.04
N GLU A 201 10.72 11.34 15.73
CA GLU A 201 12.16 11.42 15.45
C GLU A 201 12.53 10.73 14.12
N PHE A 202 11.67 9.82 13.64
CA PHE A 202 11.83 9.11 12.37
C PHE A 202 11.00 9.69 11.23
N LYS A 203 10.31 10.83 11.47
CA LYS A 203 9.56 11.54 10.44
C LYS A 203 10.45 11.85 9.23
N SER A 204 10.03 11.42 8.06
CA SER A 204 10.72 11.65 6.80
C SER A 204 9.76 11.47 5.62
N PHE A 205 10.24 11.66 4.38
CA PHE A 205 9.38 11.48 3.20
C PHE A 205 8.85 10.04 3.02
N ILE A 206 9.47 9.04 3.65
CA ILE A 206 8.99 7.64 3.67
C ILE A 206 8.16 7.33 4.94
N GLY A 207 7.70 8.36 5.65
CA GLY A 207 6.88 8.22 6.85
C GLY A 207 6.64 9.57 7.53
N MET A 208 5.51 10.19 7.22
CA MET A 208 5.21 11.57 7.64
C MET A 208 4.40 11.68 8.95
N HIS A 209 3.62 10.65 9.26
CA HIS A 209 2.57 10.68 10.29
C HIS A 209 2.66 9.49 11.24
N PRO A 210 2.16 9.61 12.49
CA PRO A 210 2.18 8.56 13.50
C PRO A 210 1.17 7.45 13.20
N ILE A 211 1.42 6.72 12.12
CA ILE A 211 0.62 5.60 11.64
C ILE A 211 1.47 4.31 11.59
N PRO A 212 0.87 3.11 11.63
CA PRO A 212 1.61 1.86 11.48
C PRO A 212 2.22 1.70 10.07
N ILE A 213 3.03 0.66 9.86
CA ILE A 213 3.59 0.35 8.54
C ILE A 213 2.48 0.07 7.53
N VAL A 214 1.53 -0.80 7.89
CA VAL A 214 0.32 -1.05 7.11
C VAL A 214 -0.82 -0.34 7.82
N HIS A 215 -1.32 0.72 7.20
CA HIS A 215 -2.36 1.58 7.78
C HIS A 215 -3.77 1.12 7.42
N GLY A 216 -3.91 0.32 6.35
CA GLY A 216 -5.16 -0.24 5.87
C GLY A 216 -6.19 0.79 5.39
N MET A 217 -5.82 2.07 5.26
CA MET A 217 -6.71 3.14 4.78
C MET A 217 -6.55 3.34 3.29
N THR A 218 -7.62 3.72 2.61
CA THR A 218 -7.53 4.32 1.27
C THR A 218 -6.86 5.69 1.32
N ILE A 219 -6.51 6.24 0.16
CA ILE A 219 -5.86 7.55 0.10
C ILE A 219 -6.84 8.69 0.44
N GLY A 220 -8.11 8.53 0.13
CA GLY A 220 -9.19 9.44 0.52
C GLY A 220 -9.42 9.49 2.04
N GLU A 221 -9.56 8.32 2.68
CA GLU A 221 -9.65 8.24 4.15
C GLU A 221 -8.39 8.82 4.81
N TYR A 222 -7.21 8.58 4.23
CA TYR A 222 -5.95 9.13 4.74
C TYR A 222 -5.90 10.66 4.63
N ALA A 223 -6.38 11.23 3.53
CA ALA A 223 -6.50 12.68 3.37
C ALA A 223 -7.42 13.29 4.44
N GLN A 224 -8.57 12.68 4.71
CA GLN A 224 -9.46 13.11 5.79
C GLN A 224 -8.77 13.04 7.15
N MET A 225 -8.00 11.98 7.41
CA MET A 225 -7.23 11.83 8.64
C MET A 225 -6.15 12.91 8.80
N ILE A 226 -5.43 13.27 7.73
CA ILE A 226 -4.45 14.37 7.74
C ILE A 226 -5.09 15.68 8.22
N ASN A 227 -6.27 16.03 7.66
CA ASN A 227 -7.01 17.23 8.04
C ASN A 227 -7.59 17.15 9.45
N GLY A 228 -8.21 16.02 9.79
CA GLY A 228 -8.93 15.84 11.05
C GLY A 228 -8.03 15.74 12.27
N GLU A 229 -6.84 15.16 12.12
CA GLU A 229 -5.81 15.09 13.17
C GLU A 229 -4.84 16.28 13.13
N GLN A 230 -5.13 17.30 12.28
CA GLN A 230 -4.37 18.56 12.18
C GLN A 230 -2.87 18.36 11.93
N TRP A 231 -2.52 17.44 11.01
CA TRP A 231 -1.14 17.07 10.73
C TRP A 231 -0.39 18.03 9.80
N LEU A 232 -1.09 18.92 9.11
CA LEU A 232 -0.49 19.95 8.28
C LEU A 232 0.20 21.03 9.14
N ALA A 233 1.18 21.74 8.56
CA ALA A 233 1.83 22.86 9.22
C ALA A 233 0.81 23.87 9.80
N ASN A 234 1.14 24.41 10.98
CA ASN A 234 0.29 25.36 11.71
C ASN A 234 -1.13 24.86 12.01
N LYS A 235 -1.36 23.53 11.98
CA LYS A 235 -2.68 22.92 12.14
C LYS A 235 -3.68 23.38 11.06
N ALA A 236 -3.16 23.80 9.90
CA ALA A 236 -3.99 24.18 8.77
C ALA A 236 -4.88 23.00 8.34
N GLN A 237 -6.00 23.32 7.71
CA GLN A 237 -6.90 22.35 7.14
C GLN A 237 -7.11 22.70 5.68
N CYS A 238 -6.90 21.74 4.80
CA CYS A 238 -7.18 21.89 3.38
C CYS A 238 -8.69 21.79 3.15
N ASP A 239 -9.27 22.66 2.31
CA ASP A 239 -10.63 22.46 1.82
C ASP A 239 -10.65 21.20 0.95
N LEU A 240 -11.13 20.09 1.51
CA LEU A 240 -10.94 18.75 0.98
C LEU A 240 -12.30 18.13 0.61
N THR A 241 -12.42 17.71 -0.65
CA THR A 241 -13.49 16.83 -1.11
C THR A 241 -12.88 15.46 -1.45
N VAL A 242 -13.51 14.38 -0.98
CA VAL A 242 -13.15 13.01 -1.37
C VAL A 242 -14.29 12.44 -2.21
N ILE A 243 -13.96 11.94 -3.41
CA ILE A 243 -14.88 11.17 -4.25
C ILE A 243 -14.62 9.70 -3.95
N SER A 244 -15.55 9.05 -3.24
CA SER A 244 -15.40 7.69 -2.73
C SER A 244 -15.45 6.63 -3.83
N VAL A 245 -14.96 5.44 -3.49
CA VAL A 245 -15.05 4.24 -4.30
C VAL A 245 -16.40 3.54 -4.03
N ASP A 246 -17.16 3.22 -5.07
CA ASP A 246 -18.35 2.38 -4.91
C ASP A 246 -17.97 0.89 -5.00
N ASN A 247 -18.77 0.01 -4.39
CA ASN A 247 -18.53 -1.45 -4.33
C ASN A 247 -17.19 -1.83 -3.69
N TYR A 248 -16.78 -1.09 -2.64
CA TYR A 248 -15.54 -1.35 -1.91
C TYR A 248 -15.77 -1.38 -0.40
N THR A 249 -15.18 -2.38 0.24
CA THR A 249 -15.01 -2.51 1.70
C THR A 249 -13.54 -2.75 1.99
N HIS A 250 -13.11 -2.61 3.24
CA HIS A 250 -11.72 -2.92 3.61
C HIS A 250 -11.35 -4.39 3.37
N GLN A 251 -12.34 -5.28 3.23
CA GLN A 251 -12.13 -6.70 2.92
C GLN A 251 -12.16 -7.03 1.42
N THR A 252 -12.47 -6.07 0.57
CA THR A 252 -12.53 -6.27 -0.89
C THR A 252 -11.11 -6.49 -1.42
N GLU A 253 -10.86 -7.66 -2.02
CA GLU A 253 -9.59 -7.88 -2.71
C GLU A 253 -9.54 -7.03 -3.98
N TYR A 254 -8.42 -6.35 -4.21
CA TYR A 254 -8.25 -5.48 -5.37
C TYR A 254 -6.90 -5.76 -6.04
N SER A 255 -6.97 -6.36 -7.23
CA SER A 255 -5.83 -6.55 -8.14
C SER A 255 -5.60 -5.25 -8.91
N LEU A 256 -4.38 -4.72 -8.86
CA LEU A 256 -4.09 -3.46 -9.54
C LEU A 256 -4.00 -3.67 -11.06
N PRO A 257 -4.84 -3.00 -11.88
CA PRO A 257 -4.81 -3.17 -13.33
C PRO A 257 -3.55 -2.55 -13.97
N ILE A 258 -2.95 -1.56 -13.30
CA ILE A 258 -1.72 -0.88 -13.73
C ILE A 258 -0.72 -0.96 -12.58
N LYS A 259 0.52 -1.36 -12.89
CA LYS A 259 1.60 -1.45 -11.91
C LYS A 259 1.83 -0.08 -11.26
N PRO A 260 1.81 0.02 -9.92
CA PRO A 260 1.96 1.29 -9.24
C PRO A 260 3.42 1.79 -9.30
N SER A 261 4.38 0.86 -9.42
CA SER A 261 5.79 1.17 -9.72
C SER A 261 6.44 0.03 -10.52
N PRO A 262 7.59 0.29 -11.19
CA PRO A 262 8.37 -0.76 -11.86
C PRO A 262 8.80 -1.93 -10.95
N ASN A 263 8.86 -1.71 -9.62
CA ASN A 263 9.32 -2.72 -8.66
C ASN A 263 8.17 -3.44 -7.93
N LEU A 264 6.93 -3.02 -8.12
CA LEU A 264 5.74 -3.74 -7.64
C LEU A 264 4.97 -4.28 -8.85
N PRO A 265 5.49 -5.32 -9.52
CA PRO A 265 5.00 -5.73 -10.82
C PRO A 265 3.68 -6.51 -10.79
N ASN A 266 3.22 -6.97 -9.62
CA ASN A 266 2.03 -7.80 -9.47
C ASN A 266 1.52 -7.80 -8.01
N ASP A 267 0.34 -8.37 -7.79
CA ASP A 267 -0.30 -8.45 -6.46
C ASP A 267 0.53 -9.19 -5.42
N LYS A 268 1.30 -10.21 -5.84
CA LYS A 268 2.19 -10.94 -4.93
C LYS A 268 3.26 -10.02 -4.36
N ALA A 269 3.91 -9.22 -5.21
CA ALA A 269 4.89 -8.23 -4.80
C ALA A 269 4.25 -7.16 -3.89
N ILE A 270 3.06 -6.68 -4.23
CA ILE A 270 2.32 -5.68 -3.44
C ILE A 270 1.99 -6.20 -2.03
N ASN A 271 1.56 -7.46 -1.91
CA ASN A 271 1.21 -8.05 -0.62
C ASN A 271 2.44 -8.43 0.23
N LEU A 272 3.57 -8.78 -0.40
CA LEU A 272 4.83 -9.05 0.29
C LEU A 272 5.61 -7.76 0.66
N TYR A 273 5.38 -6.67 -0.07
CA TYR A 273 6.09 -5.39 0.08
C TYR A 273 6.16 -4.87 1.53
N PRO A 274 5.08 -4.85 2.34
CA PRO A 274 5.15 -4.41 3.73
C PRO A 274 6.22 -5.13 4.56
N SER A 275 6.38 -6.45 4.35
CA SER A 275 7.34 -7.27 5.09
C SER A 275 8.74 -7.18 4.48
N LEU A 276 8.83 -7.22 3.15
CA LEU A 276 10.11 -7.33 2.45
C LEU A 276 10.84 -5.99 2.29
N CYS A 277 10.13 -4.86 2.24
CA CYS A 277 10.79 -3.57 2.09
C CYS A 277 11.68 -3.19 3.27
N LEU A 278 11.45 -3.76 4.46
CA LEU A 278 12.36 -3.61 5.61
C LEU A 278 13.79 -4.07 5.29
N PHE A 279 13.97 -5.06 4.41
CA PHE A 279 15.31 -5.51 3.98
C PHE A 279 16.07 -4.48 3.16
N GLU A 280 15.43 -3.42 2.66
CA GLU A 280 16.17 -2.32 2.01
C GLU A 280 17.12 -1.61 2.98
N GLY A 281 16.82 -1.65 4.28
CA GLY A 281 17.71 -1.21 5.35
C GLY A 281 18.84 -2.18 5.71
N THR A 282 19.05 -3.26 4.95
CA THR A 282 20.01 -4.34 5.23
C THR A 282 20.87 -4.68 4.00
N PRO A 283 21.89 -5.55 4.10
CA PRO A 283 22.59 -6.12 2.94
C PRO A 283 21.77 -7.09 2.09
N ILE A 284 20.55 -7.48 2.46
CA ILE A 284 19.80 -8.50 1.71
C ILE A 284 19.13 -7.89 0.48
N SER A 285 19.26 -8.55 -0.67
CA SER A 285 18.54 -8.18 -1.90
C SER A 285 17.08 -8.60 -1.78
N VAL A 286 16.17 -7.74 -2.22
CA VAL A 286 14.72 -8.00 -2.34
C VAL A 286 14.31 -8.33 -3.77
N GLY A 287 15.26 -8.80 -4.59
CA GLY A 287 15.01 -9.18 -5.98
C GLY A 287 14.94 -8.02 -6.98
N ARG A 288 15.22 -6.77 -6.59
CA ARG A 288 15.44 -5.65 -7.53
C ARG A 288 16.50 -6.05 -8.56
N GLY A 289 16.27 -5.72 -9.84
CA GLY A 289 17.11 -6.19 -10.94
C GLY A 289 16.80 -7.61 -11.44
N THR A 290 15.68 -8.19 -11.02
CA THR A 290 15.13 -9.45 -11.57
C THR A 290 13.73 -9.20 -12.13
N ASN A 291 12.98 -10.24 -12.49
CA ASN A 291 11.53 -10.18 -12.77
C ASN A 291 10.66 -10.59 -11.56
N ARG A 292 11.28 -10.74 -10.37
CA ARG A 292 10.66 -11.19 -9.12
C ARG A 292 10.95 -10.21 -7.97
N GLN A 293 11.00 -8.92 -8.26
CA GLN A 293 11.14 -7.87 -7.25
C GLN A 293 10.06 -8.03 -6.16
N PHE A 294 10.47 -7.91 -4.89
CA PHE A 294 9.66 -8.15 -3.70
C PHE A 294 8.94 -9.52 -3.69
N GLN A 295 9.50 -10.51 -4.36
CA GLN A 295 9.03 -11.90 -4.34
C GLN A 295 10.17 -12.88 -4.07
N VAL A 296 11.41 -12.40 -4.01
CA VAL A 296 12.60 -13.18 -3.65
C VAL A 296 13.45 -12.34 -2.71
N ILE A 297 14.15 -13.00 -1.78
CA ILE A 297 15.11 -12.37 -0.87
C ILE A 297 16.38 -13.20 -0.79
N GLY A 298 17.56 -12.58 -0.77
CA GLY A 298 18.82 -13.32 -0.74
C GLY A 298 20.08 -12.46 -0.69
N THR A 299 21.22 -13.12 -0.53
CA THR A 299 22.55 -12.50 -0.41
C THR A 299 23.63 -13.38 -1.03
N PRO A 300 24.73 -12.81 -1.57
CA PRO A 300 25.87 -13.60 -2.05
C PRO A 300 26.76 -14.12 -0.90
N GLU A 301 26.62 -13.57 0.31
CA GLU A 301 27.59 -13.76 1.40
C GLU A 301 27.49 -15.13 2.10
N TYR A 302 26.31 -15.75 2.10
CA TYR A 302 26.07 -17.02 2.80
C TYR A 302 24.84 -17.74 2.27
N PHE A 303 24.74 -19.02 2.61
CA PHE A 303 23.58 -19.87 2.30
C PHE A 303 22.67 -20.00 3.52
N LEU A 304 21.36 -19.98 3.28
CA LEU A 304 20.38 -20.42 4.28
C LEU A 304 20.30 -21.95 4.24
N LYS A 305 20.22 -22.58 5.42
CA LYS A 305 20.14 -24.05 5.54
C LYS A 305 18.83 -24.64 5.00
N ARG A 306 17.84 -23.81 4.62
CA ARG A 306 16.53 -24.22 4.09
C ARG A 306 16.23 -23.51 2.76
N HIS A 307 15.65 -24.26 1.83
CA HIS A 307 15.06 -23.81 0.55
C HIS A 307 16.01 -23.06 -0.41
N LEU A 308 16.77 -23.85 -1.17
CA LEU A 308 17.75 -23.46 -2.19
C LEU A 308 17.10 -22.74 -3.38
N TYR A 309 16.89 -21.43 -3.27
CA TYR A 309 16.64 -20.59 -4.44
C TYR A 309 17.77 -19.59 -4.63
N SER A 310 18.29 -19.50 -5.85
CA SER A 310 19.27 -18.51 -6.25
C SER A 310 18.72 -17.58 -7.33
N PHE A 311 19.20 -16.35 -7.34
CA PHE A 311 18.90 -15.36 -8.36
C PHE A 311 20.03 -14.36 -8.51
N THR A 312 20.22 -13.81 -9.71
CA THR A 312 21.26 -12.81 -9.99
C THR A 312 20.61 -11.49 -10.41
N PRO A 313 20.65 -10.46 -9.55
CA PRO A 313 20.23 -9.11 -9.92
C PRO A 313 21.04 -8.54 -11.10
N LYS A 314 20.37 -7.92 -12.07
CA LYS A 314 20.96 -7.20 -13.21
C LYS A 314 20.20 -5.90 -13.49
N PRO A 315 20.83 -4.89 -14.11
CA PRO A 315 20.15 -3.63 -14.41
C PRO A 315 18.87 -3.84 -15.23
N ASN A 316 17.78 -3.18 -14.83
CA ASN A 316 16.52 -3.14 -15.58
C ASN A 316 15.74 -1.85 -15.27
N LEU A 317 14.55 -1.67 -15.86
CA LEU A 317 13.68 -0.50 -15.65
C LEU A 317 13.31 -0.27 -14.16
N GLY A 318 13.30 -1.33 -13.34
CA GLY A 318 13.04 -1.20 -11.91
C GLY A 318 14.27 -0.81 -11.09
N ALA A 319 15.46 -1.10 -11.59
CA ALA A 319 16.70 -0.83 -10.89
C ALA A 319 17.88 -0.82 -11.87
N LYS A 320 18.37 0.37 -12.25
CA LYS A 320 19.63 0.53 -13.00
C LYS A 320 20.85 0.03 -12.21
N ASN A 321 20.84 0.23 -10.90
CA ASN A 321 21.93 -0.15 -9.99
C ASN A 321 21.38 -1.07 -8.88
N PRO A 322 21.01 -2.33 -9.19
CA PRO A 322 20.43 -3.21 -8.18
C PRO A 322 21.46 -3.64 -7.13
N LYS A 323 21.00 -3.89 -5.90
CA LYS A 323 21.83 -4.47 -4.84
C LYS A 323 22.36 -5.83 -5.31
N HIS A 324 23.65 -6.08 -5.12
CA HIS A 324 24.35 -7.28 -5.58
C HIS A 324 24.33 -7.47 -7.10
N ASN A 325 24.43 -6.38 -7.85
CA ASN A 325 24.50 -6.40 -9.31
C ASN A 325 25.52 -7.43 -9.83
N GLY A 326 25.06 -8.36 -10.66
CA GLY A 326 25.86 -9.42 -11.27
C GLY A 326 26.28 -10.55 -10.33
N LYS A 327 25.94 -10.50 -9.04
CA LYS A 327 26.30 -11.52 -8.05
C LYS A 327 25.11 -12.44 -7.77
N GLU A 328 25.35 -13.74 -7.76
CA GLU A 328 24.32 -14.72 -7.37
C GLU A 328 23.97 -14.56 -5.88
N CYS A 329 22.68 -14.39 -5.61
CA CYS A 329 22.11 -14.24 -4.28
C CYS A 329 21.37 -15.51 -3.90
N ASN A 330 21.67 -16.06 -2.73
CA ASN A 330 21.04 -17.26 -2.18
C ASN A 330 20.01 -16.88 -1.11
N GLY A 331 18.83 -17.49 -1.15
CA GLY A 331 17.79 -17.26 -0.15
C GLY A 331 16.43 -17.83 -0.56
N TYR A 332 15.36 -17.07 -0.35
CA TYR A 332 13.99 -17.55 -0.50
C TYR A 332 13.31 -17.08 -1.79
N ASN A 333 12.50 -17.97 -2.35
CA ASN A 333 11.48 -17.66 -3.34
C ASN A 333 10.10 -17.66 -2.69
N LEU A 334 9.49 -16.48 -2.61
CA LEU A 334 8.21 -16.22 -1.95
C LEU A 334 7.07 -16.03 -2.96
N THR A 335 7.29 -16.32 -4.24
CA THR A 335 6.25 -16.21 -5.29
C THR A 335 5.00 -17.05 -5.00
N LYS A 336 5.16 -18.12 -4.21
CA LYS A 336 4.07 -19.02 -3.78
C LYS A 336 3.65 -18.83 -2.31
N GLU A 337 4.17 -17.81 -1.61
CA GLU A 337 3.73 -17.54 -0.24
C GLU A 337 2.22 -17.23 -0.24
N PRO A 338 1.43 -17.77 0.70
CA PRO A 338 0.03 -17.39 0.86
C PRO A 338 -0.15 -15.87 1.03
N ARG A 339 -1.35 -15.35 0.73
CA ARG A 339 -1.65 -13.92 0.95
C ARG A 339 -1.47 -13.60 2.44
N LEU A 340 -0.72 -12.55 2.72
CA LEU A 340 -0.43 -12.08 4.06
C LEU A 340 -1.53 -11.14 4.55
N SER A 341 -1.89 -11.29 5.83
CA SER A 341 -2.76 -10.38 6.58
C SER A 341 -2.05 -9.83 7.82
N GLU A 342 -0.72 -9.92 7.83
CA GLU A 342 0.14 -9.42 8.89
C GLU A 342 1.58 -9.28 8.36
N LEU A 343 2.39 -8.45 9.01
CA LEU A 343 3.84 -8.41 8.75
C LEU A 343 4.48 -9.72 9.19
N LYS A 344 5.36 -10.25 8.33
CA LYS A 344 6.15 -11.47 8.55
C LYS A 344 7.61 -11.11 8.81
N LEU A 345 7.99 -11.07 10.08
CA LEU A 345 9.36 -10.82 10.53
C LEU A 345 10.22 -12.09 10.54
N LYS A 346 9.61 -13.29 10.49
CA LYS A 346 10.34 -14.58 10.47
C LYS A 346 11.54 -14.58 9.52
N TRP A 347 11.39 -14.03 8.31
CA TRP A 347 12.46 -13.95 7.33
C TRP A 347 13.57 -13.01 7.78
N LEU A 348 13.21 -11.82 8.26
CA LEU A 348 14.18 -10.82 8.72
C LEU A 348 14.99 -11.34 9.90
N LEU A 349 14.33 -11.99 10.87
CA LEU A 349 14.97 -12.63 12.02
C LEU A 349 15.93 -13.75 11.61
N GLU A 350 15.53 -14.60 10.66
CA GLU A 350 16.37 -15.68 10.17
C GLU A 350 17.61 -15.16 9.42
N PHE A 351 17.43 -14.16 8.54
CA PHE A 351 18.54 -13.52 7.84
C PHE A 351 19.47 -12.81 8.82
N TYR A 352 18.94 -12.09 9.83
CA TYR A 352 19.75 -11.46 10.86
C TYR A 352 20.58 -12.50 11.62
N LYS A 353 19.96 -13.57 12.13
CA LYS A 353 20.66 -14.64 12.86
C LYS A 353 21.73 -15.31 12.01
N THR A 354 21.41 -15.61 10.75
CA THR A 354 22.37 -16.23 9.81
C THR A 354 23.52 -15.28 9.50
N HIS A 355 23.24 -13.99 9.31
CA HIS A 355 24.25 -12.97 9.10
C HIS A 355 25.23 -12.87 10.26
N GLN A 356 24.74 -12.90 11.51
CA GLN A 356 25.61 -12.92 12.69
C GLN A 356 26.51 -14.17 12.74
N GLN A 357 26.04 -15.30 12.21
CA GLN A 357 26.83 -16.53 12.19
C GLN A 357 27.90 -16.54 11.09
N TYR A 358 27.56 -16.11 9.86
CA TYR A 358 28.41 -16.31 8.68
C TYR A 358 29.04 -15.04 8.11
N ALA A 359 28.53 -13.85 8.43
CA ALA A 359 29.07 -12.56 7.99
C ALA A 359 29.23 -11.51 9.13
N PRO A 360 29.69 -11.89 10.34
CA PRO A 360 29.67 -11.02 11.54
C PRO A 360 30.51 -9.74 11.42
N LYS A 361 31.49 -9.72 10.50
CA LYS A 361 32.36 -8.55 10.28
C LYS A 361 31.64 -7.38 9.58
N THR A 362 30.45 -7.61 9.04
CA THR A 362 29.66 -6.59 8.34
C THR A 362 28.37 -6.30 9.11
N PRO A 363 27.94 -5.03 9.23
CA PRO A 363 26.69 -4.73 9.92
C PRO A 363 25.49 -5.23 9.11
N PHE A 364 24.52 -5.86 9.79
CA PHE A 364 23.27 -6.28 9.15
C PHE A 364 22.30 -5.11 8.90
N PHE A 365 22.30 -4.11 9.77
CA PHE A 365 21.51 -2.89 9.58
C PHE A 365 22.41 -1.77 9.06
N ASN A 366 21.94 -1.06 8.03
CA ASN A 366 22.72 0.01 7.40
C ASN A 366 23.01 1.14 8.41
N LYS A 367 24.26 1.64 8.41
CA LYS A 367 24.72 2.69 9.33
C LYS A 367 23.95 4.02 9.20
N ASN A 368 23.29 4.25 8.07
CA ASN A 368 22.49 5.45 7.80
C ASN A 368 21.09 5.42 8.46
N LYS A 369 20.80 4.42 9.31
CA LYS A 369 19.51 4.21 9.99
C LYS A 369 18.31 4.07 9.03
N PHE A 370 18.54 3.64 7.78
CA PHE A 370 17.44 3.50 6.81
C PHE A 370 16.42 2.44 7.26
N PHE A 371 16.87 1.35 7.89
CA PHE A 371 15.98 0.36 8.52
C PHE A 371 15.04 1.00 9.53
N SER A 372 15.58 1.77 10.49
CA SER A 372 14.78 2.43 11.52
C SER A 372 13.83 3.48 10.94
N LYS A 373 14.19 4.16 9.84
CA LYS A 373 13.28 5.08 9.13
C LYS A 373 12.12 4.34 8.47
N LEU A 374 12.37 3.19 7.84
CA LEU A 374 11.31 2.34 7.29
C LEU A 374 10.39 1.81 8.41
N ALA A 375 11.00 1.32 9.49
CA ALA A 375 10.29 0.86 10.68
C ALA A 375 9.57 1.99 11.42
N GLY A 376 10.02 3.24 11.30
CA GLY A 376 9.45 4.40 12.01
C GLY A 376 9.84 4.44 13.49
N THR A 377 10.77 3.61 13.94
CA THR A 377 11.29 3.54 15.31
C THR A 377 12.62 2.80 15.29
N ASP A 378 13.50 3.03 16.26
CA ASP A 378 14.68 2.19 16.49
C ASP A 378 14.38 0.93 17.31
N LYS A 379 13.23 0.87 17.99
CA LYS A 379 12.83 -0.26 18.85
C LYS A 379 12.84 -1.58 18.10
N LEU A 380 12.32 -1.63 16.86
CA LEU A 380 12.32 -2.87 16.08
C LEU A 380 13.75 -3.40 15.86
N GLN A 381 14.70 -2.52 15.55
CA GLN A 381 16.09 -2.92 15.39
C GLN A 381 16.66 -3.46 16.71
N GLN A 382 16.46 -2.72 17.81
CA GLN A 382 16.95 -3.10 19.15
C GLN A 382 16.38 -4.45 19.60
N GLN A 383 15.10 -4.71 19.33
CA GLN A 383 14.43 -5.96 19.68
C GLN A 383 14.95 -7.16 18.86
N ILE A 384 15.26 -6.95 17.58
CA ILE A 384 15.91 -7.98 16.75
C ILE A 384 17.31 -8.27 17.28
N GLU A 385 18.08 -7.22 17.61
CA GLU A 385 19.44 -7.33 18.14
C GLU A 385 19.49 -7.99 19.53
N SER A 386 18.46 -7.81 20.36
CA SER A 386 18.33 -8.48 21.65
C SER A 386 17.83 -9.93 21.55
N GLY A 387 17.51 -10.41 20.35
CA GLY A 387 17.09 -11.79 20.11
C GLY A 387 15.64 -12.08 20.45
N MET A 388 14.77 -11.06 20.51
CA MET A 388 13.34 -11.27 20.74
C MET A 388 12.69 -12.12 19.64
N SER A 389 11.67 -12.89 20.02
CA SER A 389 10.86 -13.64 19.06
C SER A 389 9.95 -12.70 18.25
N GLU A 390 9.48 -13.16 17.09
CA GLU A 390 8.50 -12.42 16.29
C GLU A 390 7.23 -12.09 17.10
N ALA A 391 6.74 -13.04 17.90
CA ALA A 391 5.56 -12.85 18.74
C ALA A 391 5.77 -11.73 19.77
N ASP A 392 6.92 -11.71 20.44
CA ASP A 392 7.23 -10.70 21.47
C ASP A 392 7.42 -9.32 20.85
N ILE A 393 8.09 -9.23 19.69
CA ILE A 393 8.25 -7.99 18.93
C ILE A 393 6.87 -7.41 18.58
N LYS A 394 5.99 -8.24 17.98
CA LYS A 394 4.65 -7.81 17.57
C LYS A 394 3.77 -7.41 18.75
N ALA A 395 3.95 -8.04 19.91
CA ALA A 395 3.24 -7.65 21.13
C ALA A 395 3.56 -6.20 21.55
N THR A 396 4.77 -5.70 21.25
CA THR A 396 5.20 -4.35 21.67
C THR A 396 4.48 -3.19 20.97
N TRP A 397 4.00 -3.38 19.73
CA TRP A 397 3.25 -2.35 19.01
C TRP A 397 1.74 -2.53 19.03
N LYS A 398 1.23 -3.60 19.66
CA LYS A 398 -0.21 -3.89 19.73
C LYS A 398 -1.00 -2.73 20.35
N ALA A 399 -0.50 -2.12 21.43
CA ALA A 399 -1.14 -0.96 22.05
C ALA A 399 -1.27 0.22 21.07
N GLY A 400 -0.19 0.53 20.34
CA GLY A 400 -0.20 1.58 19.31
C GLY A 400 -1.16 1.28 18.16
N LEU A 401 -1.30 0.01 17.76
CA LEU A 401 -2.31 -0.40 16.77
C LEU A 401 -3.74 -0.19 17.29
N GLU A 402 -4.03 -0.51 18.56
CA GLU A 402 -5.35 -0.28 19.13
C GLU A 402 -5.70 1.21 19.23
N ASP A 403 -4.73 2.06 19.56
CA ASP A 403 -4.95 3.51 19.55
C ASP A 403 -5.12 4.04 18.12
N PHE A 404 -4.32 3.56 17.17
CA PHE A 404 -4.51 3.90 15.76
C PHE A 404 -5.88 3.46 15.23
N LYS A 405 -6.40 2.28 15.61
CA LYS A 405 -7.77 1.84 15.23
C LYS A 405 -8.83 2.82 15.70
N LYS A 406 -8.73 3.28 16.96
CA LYS A 406 -9.68 4.26 17.52
C LYS A 406 -9.64 5.57 16.74
N THR A 407 -8.44 6.06 16.42
CA THR A 407 -8.26 7.31 15.65
C THR A 407 -8.76 7.14 14.22
N ARG A 408 -8.31 6.10 13.51
CA ARG A 408 -8.68 5.78 12.12
C ARG A 408 -10.19 5.65 11.94
N LYS A 409 -10.91 5.08 12.91
CA LYS A 409 -12.37 4.87 12.84
C LYS A 409 -13.15 6.15 12.55
N LYS A 410 -12.66 7.32 12.96
CA LYS A 410 -13.30 8.62 12.69
C LYS A 410 -13.32 9.00 11.20
N TYR A 411 -12.43 8.40 10.41
CA TYR A 411 -12.14 8.79 9.03
C TYR A 411 -12.41 7.66 8.03
N LEU A 412 -12.97 6.54 8.48
CA LEU A 412 -13.34 5.45 7.59
C LEU A 412 -14.56 5.85 6.75
N ILE A 413 -14.44 5.68 5.44
CA ILE A 413 -15.53 5.84 4.48
C ILE A 413 -16.17 4.48 4.21
N TYR A 414 -15.37 3.41 4.28
CA TYR A 414 -15.77 2.05 3.92
C TYR A 414 -15.94 1.16 5.15
N LYS A 415 -16.79 0.13 5.01
CA LYS A 415 -17.01 -0.89 6.04
C LYS A 415 -15.79 -1.77 6.28
#